data_AF-A0A641MKQ6-F1
#
_entry.id   AF-A0A641MKQ6-F1
#
_cell.length_a   1.000
_cell.length_b   1.000
_cell.length_c   1.000
_cell.angle_alpha   90.00
_cell.angle_beta   90.00
_cell.angle_gamma   90.00
#
_symmetry.space_group_name_H-M   'P 1'
#
loop_
_entity.id
_entity.type
_entity.pdbx_description
1 polymer ?
#
loop_
_entity_poly.entity_id
_entity_poly.type
_entity_poly.pdbx_seq_one_letter_code
_entity_poly.pdbx_strand_id
1 'polypeptide(L)' 'MINKYLKIIVVLLLVANATFAGNKIGIYDLRYTLQADLSTAQGLNLAWDDVHAVSTLQGVVNRDTPRLYVYFVMEGNN' A
#
# COMPACT_ATOMS: atom_id res chain seq x y z
N MET A 1 -36.52 12.98 20.03
CA MET A 1 -36.91 12.47 18.70
C MET A 1 -35.99 13.08 17.66
N ILE A 2 -35.17 12.29 16.97
CA ILE A 2 -34.27 12.81 15.92
C ILE A 2 -35.10 13.34 14.74
N ASN A 3 -34.81 14.58 14.31
CA ASN A 3 -35.44 15.26 13.18
C ASN A 3 -35.31 14.43 11.89
N LYS A 4 -36.42 14.27 11.14
CA LYS A 4 -36.47 13.56 9.85
C LYS A 4 -35.43 14.08 8.85
N TYR A 5 -35.16 15.38 8.84
CA TYR A 5 -34.14 16.00 7.99
C TYR A 5 -32.71 15.63 8.41
N LEU A 6 -32.45 15.54 9.72
CA LEU A 6 -31.17 15.03 10.24
C LEU A 6 -30.96 13.55 9.85
N LYS A 7 -32.05 12.77 9.88
CA LYS A 7 -32.27 11.47 9.18
C LYS A 7 -31.55 11.40 7.84
N ILE A 8 -32.06 12.24 6.95
CA ILE A 8 -31.72 12.26 5.54
C ILE A 8 -30.28 12.75 5.33
N ILE A 9 -29.85 13.76 6.07
CA ILE A 9 -28.47 14.29 6.00
C ILE A 9 -27.45 13.21 6.39
N VAL A 10 -27.70 12.48 7.49
CA VAL A 10 -26.79 11.40 7.92
C VAL A 10 -26.70 10.29 6.87
N VAL A 11 -27.83 9.89 6.27
CA VAL A 11 -27.82 8.90 5.19
C VAL A 11 -27.06 9.40 3.96
N LEU A 12 -27.26 10.66 3.56
CA LEU A 12 -26.52 11.28 2.44
C LEU A 12 -25.02 11.33 2.69
N LEU A 13 -24.60 11.68 3.91
CA LEU A 13 -23.20 11.68 4.31
C LEU A 13 -22.60 10.27 4.28
N LEU A 14 -23.34 9.25 4.75
CA LEU A 14 -22.88 7.86 4.72
C LEU A 14 -22.70 7.33 3.28
N VAL A 15 -23.65 7.63 2.39
CA VAL A 15 -23.57 7.22 0.97
C VAL A 15 -22.39 7.89 0.25
N ALA A 16 -22.15 9.18 0.51
CA ALA A 16 -21.01 9.90 -0.06
C ALA A 16 -19.67 9.31 0.42
N ASN A 17 -19.54 8.94 1.69
CA ASN A 17 -18.30 8.32 2.18
C ASN A 17 -18.02 6.95 1.54
N ALA A 18 -19.06 6.15 1.31
CA ALA A 18 -18.91 4.84 0.68
C ALA A 18 -18.41 4.92 -0.78
N THR A 19 -18.75 5.99 -1.52
CA THR A 19 -18.25 6.19 -2.89
C THR A 19 -16.78 6.65 -2.93
N PHE A 20 -16.28 7.31 -1.88
CA PHE A 20 -14.86 7.67 -1.75
C PHE A 20 -13.97 6.53 -1.20
N ALA A 21 -14.57 5.51 -0.57
CA ALA A 21 -13.85 4.35 -0.03
C ALA A 21 -13.27 3.40 -1.10
N GLY A 22 -13.38 3.74 -2.39
CA GLY A 22 -12.97 2.90 -3.52
C GLY A 22 -11.46 2.79 -3.76
N ASN A 23 -10.65 3.68 -3.18
CA ASN A 23 -9.20 3.68 -3.40
C ASN A 23 -8.49 2.74 -2.42
N LYS A 24 -8.55 1.43 -2.71
CA LYS A 24 -7.77 0.43 -1.99
C LYS A 24 -6.28 0.64 -2.23
N ILE A 25 -5.49 0.66 -1.16
CA ILE A 25 -4.03 0.64 -1.22
C ILE A 25 -3.59 -0.82 -1.23
N GLY A 26 -2.92 -1.24 -2.30
CA GLY A 26 -2.25 -2.53 -2.35
C GLY A 26 -1.05 -2.55 -1.41
N ILE A 27 -0.79 -3.70 -0.80
CA ILE A 27 0.36 -3.90 0.07
C ILE A 27 1.26 -4.95 -0.57
N TYR A 28 2.55 -4.64 -0.69
CA TYR A 28 3.55 -5.58 -1.17
C TYR A 28 4.66 -5.75 -0.13
N ASP A 29 5.06 -6.99 0.11
CA ASP A 29 6.07 -7.33 1.11
C ASP A 29 7.40 -7.66 0.43
N LEU A 30 8.37 -6.74 0.50
CA LEU A 30 9.73 -6.95 -0.01
C LEU A 30 10.69 -7.49 1.05
N ARG A 31 10.24 -7.78 2.28
CA ARG A 31 11.15 -8.14 3.39
C ARG A 31 11.91 -9.45 3.15
N TYR A 32 11.44 -10.30 2.24
CA TYR A 32 12.19 -11.50 1.82
C TYR A 32 13.54 -11.15 1.18
N THR A 33 13.67 -9.98 0.54
CA THR A 33 14.93 -9.52 -0.05
C THR A 33 16.02 -9.30 1.00
N LEU A 34 15.65 -9.03 2.25
CA LEU A 34 16.59 -8.89 3.38
C LEU A 34 17.22 -10.22 3.80
N GLN A 35 16.65 -11.35 3.37
CA GLN A 35 17.18 -12.69 3.65
C GLN A 35 18.05 -13.22 2.51
N ALA A 36 18.22 -12.46 1.42
CA ALA A 36 19.02 -12.87 0.28
C ALA A 36 20.51 -12.89 0.63
N ASP A 37 21.23 -13.92 0.17
CA ASP A 37 22.68 -13.99 0.29
C ASP A 37 23.35 -13.10 -0.77
N LEU A 38 23.72 -11.89 -0.36
CA LEU A 38 24.36 -10.89 -1.21
C LEU A 38 25.79 -11.25 -1.63
N SER A 39 26.38 -12.31 -1.08
CA SER A 39 27.68 -12.83 -1.53
C SER A 39 27.58 -13.68 -2.79
N THR A 40 26.35 -14.03 -3.20
CA THR A 40 26.07 -14.81 -4.40
C THR A 40 25.44 -13.94 -5.49
N ALA A 41 25.76 -14.25 -6.75
CA ALA A 41 25.12 -13.57 -7.89
C ALA A 41 23.59 -13.76 -7.88
N GLN A 42 23.11 -14.92 -7.42
CA GLN A 42 21.68 -15.20 -7.34
C GLN A 42 20.97 -14.31 -6.31
N GLY A 43 21.52 -14.20 -5.10
CA GLY A 43 20.93 -13.35 -4.05
C GLY A 43 21.03 -11.87 -4.39
N LEU A 44 22.14 -11.44 -5.01
CA LEU A 44 22.29 -10.07 -5.51
C LEU A 44 21.23 -9.76 -6.58
N ASN A 45 21.05 -10.62 -7.58
CA ASN A 45 20.06 -10.42 -8.65
C ASN A 45 18.64 -10.40 -8.08
N LEU A 46 18.29 -11.32 -7.19
CA LEU A 46 16.97 -11.34 -6.56
C LEU A 46 16.67 -10.03 -5.81
N ALA A 47 17.59 -9.59 -4.94
CA ALA A 47 17.39 -8.36 -4.17
C ALA A 47 17.35 -7.13 -5.08
N TRP A 48 18.23 -7.04 -6.07
CA TRP A 48 18.29 -5.91 -6.99
C TRP A 48 17.06 -5.83 -7.90
N ASP A 49 16.74 -6.93 -8.58
CA ASP A 49 15.67 -6.96 -9.59
C ASP A 49 14.31 -6.65 -8.96
N ASP A 50 14.00 -7.26 -7.81
CA ASP A 50 12.70 -7.10 -7.17
C ASP A 50 12.55 -5.71 -6.52
N VAL A 51 13.59 -5.22 -5.82
CA VAL A 51 13.55 -3.86 -5.24
C VAL A 51 13.45 -2.81 -6.35
N HIS A 52 14.19 -2.96 -7.44
CA HIS A 52 14.16 -2.02 -8.55
C HIS A 52 12.80 -2.01 -9.26
N ALA A 53 12.27 -3.20 -9.57
CA ALA A 53 10.97 -3.33 -10.24
C ALA A 53 9.83 -2.76 -9.39
N VAL A 54 9.78 -3.12 -8.10
CA VAL A 54 8.71 -2.66 -7.19
C VAL A 54 8.84 -1.16 -6.90
N SER A 55 10.05 -0.61 -6.76
CA SER A 55 10.24 0.84 -6.58
C SER A 55 9.77 1.64 -7.80
N THR A 56 10.06 1.13 -9.01
CA THR A 56 9.58 1.72 -10.27
C THR A 56 8.05 1.68 -10.33
N LEU A 57 7.46 0.52 -10.05
CA LEU A 57 6.01 0.35 -10.02
C LEU A 57 5.36 1.31 -9.01
N GLN A 58 5.92 1.40 -7.81
CA GLN A 58 5.44 2.29 -6.76
C GLN A 58 5.41 3.74 -7.24
N GLY A 59 6.48 4.23 -7.86
CA GLY A 59 6.52 5.58 -8.44
C GLY A 59 5.45 5.81 -9.52
N VAL A 60 5.21 4.82 -10.38
CA VAL A 60 4.20 4.91 -11.45
C VAL A 60 2.78 4.91 -10.88
N VAL A 61 2.45 3.96 -10.01
CA VAL A 61 1.07 3.79 -9.51
C VAL A 61 0.70 4.81 -8.44
N ASN A 62 1.69 5.33 -7.69
CA ASN A 62 1.47 6.36 -6.67
C ASN A 62 1.57 7.80 -7.21
N ARG A 63 1.75 7.99 -8.52
CA ARG A 63 2.02 9.30 -9.13
C ARG A 63 1.01 10.38 -8.71
N ASP A 64 -0.28 10.05 -8.77
CA ASP A 64 -1.37 11.02 -8.53
C ASP A 64 -2.11 10.74 -7.21
N THR A 65 -2.01 9.52 -6.68
CA THR A 65 -2.71 9.09 -5.46
C THR A 65 -2.05 7.83 -4.89
N PRO A 66 -2.01 7.62 -3.56
CA PRO A 66 -1.47 6.40 -2.97
C PRO A 66 -2.25 5.15 -3.41
N ARG A 67 -1.54 4.20 -4.04
CA ARG A 67 -2.08 2.93 -4.54
C ARG A 67 -1.28 1.71 -4.11
N LEU A 68 -0.01 1.88 -3.76
CA LEU A 68 0.89 0.81 -3.34
C LEU A 68 1.71 1.24 -2.13
N TYR A 69 1.62 0.45 -1.06
CA TYR A 69 2.48 0.52 0.11
C TYR A 69 3.41 -0.70 0.13
N VAL A 70 4.68 -0.49 0.45
CA VAL A 70 5.71 -1.53 0.35
C VAL A 70 6.43 -1.65 1.69
N TYR A 71 6.55 -2.88 2.20
CA TYR A 71 7.36 -3.18 3.38
C TYR A 71 8.81 -3.46 2.97
N PHE A 72 9.73 -2.59 3.38
CA PHE A 72 11.17 -2.70 3.09
C PHE A 72 12.02 -3.11 4.29
N VAL A 73 11.45 -3.10 5.50
CA VAL A 73 12.16 -3.33 6.75
C VAL A 73 11.44 -4.38 7.58
N MET A 74 12.20 -5.19 8.32
CA MET A 74 11.65 -6.04 9.37
C MET A 74 11.50 -5.19 10.64
N GLU A 75 10.40 -5.39 11.37
CA GLU A 75 10.30 -4.87 12.74
C GLU A 75 11.47 -5.44 13.55
N GLY A 76 12.15 -4.57 14.30
CA GLY A 76 13.29 -5.00 15.10
C GLY A 76 12.85 -5.89 16.26
N ASN A 77 13.60 -6.97 16.52
CA ASN A 77 13.68 -7.54 17.86
C ASN A 77 14.76 -6.73 18.60
N ASN A 78 14.38 -6.03 19.68
CA ASN A 78 15.35 -5.56 20.66
C ASN A 78 16.08 -6.75 21.29
#